data_AF-A0A6B3GMI1-F1
#
_entry.id   AF-A0A6B3GMI1-F1
#
_cell.length_a   1.000
_cell.length_b   1.000
_cell.length_c   1.000
_cell.angle_alpha   90.00
_cell.angle_beta   90.00
_cell.angle_gamma   90.00
#
_symmetry.space_group_name_H-M   'P 1'
#
loop_
_entity.id
_entity.type
_entity.pdbx_description
1 polymer ?
#
loop_
_entity_poly.entity_id
_entity_poly.type
_entity_poly.pdbx_seq_one_letter_code
_entity_poly.pdbx_strand_id
1 'polypeptide(L)'
;WTVFYWAWWISWTPFVGMFIARISRGRTIRQFVGGVILVPSTVSLIWFAVFGGSAMKLDEAGKLQGADTPEAQLFGVLQEFPIATVTCILVMILVGIFFVSGADAASIVMGTLSQKGVLEPGKWVVI
;
A
#
# COMPACT_ATOMS: atom_id res chain seq x y z
N TRP A 1 10.20 -11.57 -9.28
CA TRP A 1 9.88 -10.83 -8.05
C TRP A 1 10.76 -9.60 -7.85
N THR A 2 12.07 -9.74 -7.59
CA THR A 2 12.94 -8.60 -7.21
C THR A 2 12.96 -7.43 -8.20
N VAL A 3 13.26 -7.68 -9.48
CA VAL A 3 13.33 -6.63 -10.51
C VAL A 3 11.98 -5.93 -10.71
N PHE A 4 10.88 -6.69 -10.63
CA PHE A 4 9.53 -6.13 -10.71
C PHE A 4 9.27 -5.12 -9.58
N TYR A 5 9.58 -5.48 -8.33
CA TYR A 5 9.43 -4.56 -7.21
C TYR A 5 10.36 -3.34 -7.33
N TRP A 6 11.60 -3.50 -7.80
CA TRP A 6 12.46 -2.35 -8.07
C TRP A 6 11.86 -1.38 -9.09
N ALA A 7 11.40 -1.89 -10.23
CA ALA A 7 10.79 -1.07 -11.27
C ALA A 7 9.50 -0.38 -10.76
N TRP A 8 8.69 -1.09 -9.98
CA TRP A 8 7.48 -0.55 -9.37
C TRP A 8 7.81 0.58 -8.38
N TRP A 9 8.70 0.38 -7.41
CA TRP A 9 9.02 1.42 -6.43
C TRP A 9 9.65 2.66 -7.07
N ILE A 10 10.47 2.48 -8.11
CA ILE A 10 11.05 3.59 -8.86
C ILE A 10 9.95 4.41 -9.55
N SER A 11 8.97 3.77 -10.20
CA SER A 11 7.89 4.50 -10.88
C SER A 11 7.00 5.29 -9.92
N TRP A 12 6.93 4.89 -8.64
CA TRP A 12 6.16 5.58 -7.59
C TRP A 12 6.94 6.65 -6.83
N THR A 13 8.26 6.70 -6.99
CA THR A 13 9.13 7.63 -6.23
C THR A 13 8.74 9.10 -6.38
N PRO A 14 8.32 9.63 -7.56
CA PRO A 14 7.89 11.02 -7.68
C PRO A 14 6.69 11.37 -6.79
N PHE A 15 5.71 10.45 -6.71
CA PHE A 15 4.52 10.60 -5.90
C PHE A 15 4.84 10.56 -4.40
N VAL A 16 5.48 9.47 -3.97
CA VAL A 16 5.80 9.22 -2.56
C VAL A 16 6.76 10.30 -2.03
N GLY A 17 7.78 10.66 -2.82
CA GLY A 17 8.75 11.68 -2.46
C GLY A 17 8.12 13.05 -2.20
N MET A 18 7.22 13.49 -3.08
CA MET A 18 6.49 14.76 -2.91
C MET A 18 5.60 14.75 -1.66
N PHE A 19 4.88 13.65 -1.42
CA PHE A 19 4.04 13.51 -0.23
C PHE A 19 4.86 13.60 1.06
N ILE A 20 5.91 12.79 1.18
CA ILE A 20 6.76 12.75 2.39
C ILE A 20 7.45 14.11 2.60
N ALA A 21 7.92 14.76 1.54
CA ALA A 21 8.52 16.10 1.64
C ALA A 21 7.54 17.13 2.21
N ARG A 22 6.28 17.14 1.76
CA ARG A 22 5.24 18.07 2.24
C ARG A 22 4.94 17.89 3.73
N ILE A 23 4.80 16.65 4.20
CA ILE A 23 4.47 16.37 5.62
C ILE A 23 5.69 16.47 6.56
N SER A 24 6.90 16.62 6.02
CA SER A 24 8.15 16.64 6.80
C SER A 24 8.74 18.03 7.01
N ARG A 25 7.98 19.10 6.74
CA ARG A 25 8.43 20.49 6.92
C ARG A 25 8.88 20.73 8.38
N GLY A 26 10.10 21.24 8.55
CA GLY A 26 10.68 21.55 9.87
C GLY A 26 11.41 20.38 10.57
N ARG A 27 11.52 19.20 9.93
CA ARG A 27 12.32 18.08 10.45
C ARG A 27 13.79 18.19 10.03
N THR A 28 14.70 17.73 10.89
CA THR A 28 16.11 17.54 10.49
C THR A 28 16.24 16.38 9.50
N ILE A 29 17.29 16.39 8.67
CA ILE A 29 17.55 15.30 7.70
C ILE A 29 17.64 13.94 8.42
N ARG A 30 18.24 13.88 9.60
CA ARG A 30 18.34 12.63 10.38
C ARG A 30 16.99 12.10 10.82
N GLN A 31 16.11 12.98 11.32
CA GLN A 31 14.73 12.60 11.70
C GLN A 31 13.90 12.19 10.48
N PHE A 32 14.09 12.89 9.35
CA PHE A 32 13.45 12.54 8.09
C PHE A 32 13.85 11.13 7.63
N VAL A 33 15.14 10.88 7.45
CA VAL A 33 15.64 9.57 6.97
C VAL A 33 15.26 8.46 7.95
N GLY A 34 15.44 8.68 9.25
CA GLY A 34 15.06 7.70 10.28
C GLY A 34 13.57 7.36 10.24
N GLY A 35 12.69 8.36 10.14
CA GLY A 35 11.25 8.14 10.07
C GLY A 35 10.81 7.43 8.79
N VAL A 36 11.37 7.80 7.64
CA VAL A 36 11.05 7.22 6.33
C VAL A 36 11.48 5.77 6.21
N ILE A 37 12.55 5.36 6.88
CA ILE A 37 12.99 3.97 6.89
C ILE A 37 12.25 3.18 7.96
N LEU A 38 12.32 3.61 9.23
CA LEU A 38 11.87 2.79 10.35
C LEU A 38 10.37 2.57 10.39
N VAL A 39 9.56 3.62 10.12
CA VAL A 39 8.10 3.50 10.24
C VAL A 39 7.53 2.57 9.18
N PRO A 40 7.78 2.76 7.87
CA PRO A 40 7.25 1.86 6.85
C PRO A 40 7.81 0.43 6.98
N SER A 41 9.11 0.27 7.27
CA SER A 41 9.70 -1.06 7.45
C SER A 41 9.06 -1.82 8.62
N THR A 42 8.76 -1.15 9.73
CA THR A 42 8.10 -1.79 10.89
C THR A 42 6.68 -2.21 10.53
N VAL A 43 5.92 -1.35 9.86
CA VAL A 43 4.57 -1.68 9.40
C VAL A 43 4.58 -2.86 8.44
N SER A 44 5.48 -2.88 7.46
CA SER A 44 5.65 -4.00 6.54
C SER A 44 6.04 -5.28 7.27
N LEU A 45 6.97 -5.21 8.22
CA LEU A 45 7.39 -6.36 9.01
C LEU A 45 6.21 -6.95 9.78
N ILE A 46 5.43 -6.12 10.48
CA ILE A 46 4.24 -6.57 11.22
C ILE A 46 3.23 -7.20 10.26
N TRP A 47 2.96 -6.54 9.13
CA TRP A 47 2.01 -7.04 8.13
C TRP A 47 2.41 -8.44 7.61
N PHE A 48 3.66 -8.59 7.16
CA PHE A 48 4.14 -9.89 6.64
C PHE A 48 4.24 -10.95 7.73
N ALA A 49 4.64 -10.59 8.96
CA ALA A 49 4.68 -11.53 10.08
C ALA A 49 3.28 -12.06 10.43
N VAL A 50 2.27 -11.19 10.44
CA VAL A 50 0.89 -11.57 10.77
C VAL A 50 0.24 -12.35 9.63
N PHE A 51 0.15 -11.77 8.42
CA PHE A 51 -0.56 -12.41 7.31
C PHE A 51 0.24 -13.53 6.67
N GLY A 52 1.52 -13.31 6.37
CA GLY A 52 2.39 -14.33 5.79
C GLY A 52 2.63 -15.48 6.76
N GLY A 53 2.89 -15.19 8.04
CA GLY A 53 3.03 -16.21 9.07
C GLY A 53 1.75 -17.01 9.30
N SER A 54 0.57 -16.39 9.25
CA SER A 54 -0.70 -17.10 9.34
C SER A 54 -0.95 -17.97 8.11
N ALA A 55 -0.71 -17.45 6.91
CA ALA A 55 -0.84 -18.20 5.66
C ALA A 55 0.04 -19.45 5.66
N MET A 56 1.31 -19.33 6.05
CA MET A 56 2.23 -20.47 6.13
C MET A 56 1.72 -21.56 7.08
N LYS A 57 1.25 -21.20 8.28
CA LYS A 57 0.72 -22.18 9.25
C LYS A 57 -0.55 -22.87 8.75
N LEU A 58 -1.43 -22.14 8.06
CA LEU A 58 -2.66 -22.69 7.50
C LEU A 58 -2.37 -23.60 6.32
N ASP A 59 -1.39 -23.24 5.48
CA ASP A 59 -0.94 -24.06 4.36
C ASP A 59 -0.30 -25.38 4.83
N GLU A 60 0.58 -25.32 5.84
CA GLU A 60 1.16 -26.51 6.50
C GLU A 60 0.08 -27.43 7.10
N ALA A 61 -1.03 -26.86 7.59
CA ALA A 61 -2.18 -27.61 8.10
C ALA A 61 -3.13 -28.11 6.99
N GLY A 62 -2.84 -27.83 5.71
CA GLY A 62 -3.66 -28.23 4.56
C GLY A 62 -4.97 -27.46 4.41
N LYS A 63 -5.10 -26.29 5.07
CA LYS A 63 -6.34 -25.51 5.14
C LYS A 63 -6.52 -24.50 4.00
N LEU A 64 -5.48 -24.26 3.21
CA LEU A 64 -5.52 -23.36 2.05
C LEU A 64 -5.59 -24.11 0.71
N GLN A 65 -5.91 -25.40 0.72
CA GLN A 65 -6.04 -26.21 -0.49
C GLN A 65 -7.17 -25.66 -1.39
N GLY A 66 -6.82 -25.27 -2.62
CA GLY A 66 -7.74 -24.68 -3.60
C GLY A 66 -7.64 -23.15 -3.73
N ALA A 67 -6.80 -22.48 -2.94
CA ALA A 67 -6.49 -21.07 -3.11
C ALA A 67 -5.31 -20.87 -4.09
N ASP A 68 -5.57 -21.07 -5.38
CA ASP A 68 -4.51 -21.10 -6.41
C ASP A 68 -4.08 -19.72 -6.91
N THR A 69 -4.85 -18.65 -6.62
CA THR A 69 -4.50 -17.27 -6.97
C THR A 69 -4.11 -16.46 -5.73
N PRO A 70 -3.25 -15.44 -5.87
CA PRO A 70 -2.86 -14.57 -4.75
C PRO A 70 -4.05 -13.92 -4.04
N GLU A 71 -5.10 -13.57 -4.80
CA GLU A 71 -6.33 -12.99 -4.26
C GLU A 71 -7.10 -14.04 -3.45
N ALA A 72 -7.24 -15.26 -3.99
CA ALA A 72 -7.88 -16.37 -3.30
C ALA A 72 -7.14 -16.74 -2.00
N GLN A 73 -5.81 -16.63 -1.97
CA GLN A 73 -5.01 -16.89 -0.76
C GLN A 73 -5.33 -15.92 0.37
N LEU A 74 -5.46 -14.61 0.08
CA LEU A 74 -5.82 -13.63 1.10
C LEU A 74 -7.19 -13.95 1.74
N PHE A 75 -8.20 -14.21 0.90
CA PHE A 75 -9.55 -14.53 1.41
C PHE A 75 -9.62 -15.91 2.05
N GLY A 76 -8.87 -16.90 1.56
CA GLY A 76 -8.75 -18.23 2.16
C GLY A 76 -8.17 -18.16 3.58
N VAL A 77 -7.14 -17.33 3.80
CA VAL A 77 -6.60 -17.09 5.15
C VAL A 77 -7.68 -16.49 6.07
N LEU A 78 -8.43 -15.50 5.60
CA LEU A 78 -9.47 -14.86 6.42
C LEU A 78 -10.64 -15.80 6.76
N GLN A 79 -10.93 -16.78 5.91
CA GLN A 79 -11.97 -17.78 6.15
C GLN A 79 -11.67 -18.71 7.33
N GLU A 80 -10.41 -18.88 7.68
CA GLU A 80 -9.96 -19.73 8.80
C GLU A 80 -10.03 -19.03 10.16
N PHE A 81 -10.40 -17.75 10.22
CA PHE A 81 -10.54 -16.98 11.44
C PHE A 81 -12.01 -16.67 11.76
N PRO A 82 -12.37 -16.46 13.05
CA PRO A 82 -13.72 -16.10 13.42
C PRO A 82 -14.14 -14.77 12.76
N ILE A 83 -15.43 -14.65 12.46
CA ILE A 83 -16.01 -13.46 11.82
C ILE A 83 -15.49 -13.21 10.38
N ALA A 84 -15.04 -14.28 9.69
CA ALA A 84 -14.52 -14.27 8.32
C ALA A 84 -15.30 -13.37 7.35
N THR A 85 -16.63 -13.50 7.29
CA THR A 85 -17.48 -12.72 6.37
C THR A 85 -17.32 -11.21 6.59
N VAL A 86 -17.29 -10.75 7.85
CA VAL A 86 -17.14 -9.32 8.17
C VAL A 86 -15.74 -8.85 7.81
N THR A 87 -14.70 -9.63 8.13
CA THR A 87 -13.32 -9.26 7.77
C THR A 87 -13.10 -9.24 6.26
N CYS A 88 -13.70 -10.16 5.49
CA CYS A 88 -13.65 -10.14 4.03
C CYS A 88 -14.33 -8.90 3.45
N ILE A 89 -15.53 -8.55 3.94
CA ILE A 89 -16.23 -7.32 3.54
C ILE A 89 -15.39 -6.09 3.87
N LEU A 90 -14.81 -6.05 5.07
CA LEU A 90 -13.95 -4.95 5.50
C LEU A 90 -12.73 -4.81 4.58
N VAL A 91 -12.06 -5.92 4.23
CA VAL A 91 -10.91 -5.90 3.31
C VAL A 91 -11.32 -5.42 1.93
N MET A 92 -12.46 -5.85 1.39
CA MET A 92 -12.96 -5.36 0.11
C MET A 92 -13.19 -3.83 0.13
N ILE A 93 -13.81 -3.31 1.20
CA ILE A 93 -14.01 -1.87 1.38
C ILE A 93 -12.67 -1.14 1.48
N LEU A 94 -11.72 -1.67 2.27
CA LEU A 94 -10.39 -1.08 2.42
C LEU A 94 -9.63 -1.05 1.09
N VAL A 95 -9.68 -2.11 0.29
CA VAL A 95 -9.09 -2.13 -1.06
C VAL A 95 -9.71 -1.04 -1.94
N GLY A 96 -11.04 -0.87 -1.90
CA GLY A 96 -11.72 0.21 -2.60
C GLY A 96 -11.24 1.60 -2.15
N ILE A 97 -11.11 1.83 -0.84
CA ILE A 97 -10.59 3.08 -0.28
C ILE A 97 -9.15 3.33 -0.71
N PHE A 98 -8.27 2.33 -0.64
CA PHE A 98 -6.88 2.45 -1.08
C PHE A 98 -6.77 2.70 -2.57
N PHE A 99 -7.63 2.09 -3.38
CA PHE A 99 -7.68 2.33 -4.81
C PHE A 99 -8.08 3.77 -5.11
N VAL A 100 -9.19 4.26 -4.53
CA VAL A 100 -9.69 5.63 -4.75
C VAL A 100 -8.70 6.67 -4.24
N SER A 101 -8.17 6.51 -3.02
CA SER A 101 -7.19 7.44 -2.46
C SER A 101 -5.86 7.43 -3.21
N GLY A 102 -5.41 6.26 -3.66
CA GLY A 102 -4.21 6.14 -4.50
C GLY A 102 -4.39 6.80 -5.87
N ALA A 103 -5.55 6.60 -6.51
CA ALA A 103 -5.87 7.22 -7.79
C ALA A 103 -5.97 8.75 -7.68
N ASP A 104 -6.66 9.27 -6.67
CA ASP A 104 -6.77 10.71 -6.41
C ASP A 104 -5.39 11.35 -6.22
N ALA A 105 -4.55 10.74 -5.40
CA ALA A 105 -3.23 11.25 -5.10
C ALA A 105 -2.29 11.19 -6.33
N ALA A 106 -2.42 10.16 -7.18
CA ALA A 106 -1.71 10.08 -8.45
C ALA A 106 -2.17 11.17 -9.44
N SER A 107 -3.48 11.38 -9.57
CA SER A 107 -4.06 12.41 -10.46
C SER A 107 -3.62 13.82 -10.07
N ILE A 108 -3.56 14.14 -8.78
CA ILE A 108 -3.09 15.45 -8.31
C ILE A 108 -1.62 15.66 -8.70
N VAL A 109 -0.76 14.66 -8.50
CA VAL A 109 0.66 14.79 -8.86
C VAL A 109 0.84 14.92 -10.37
N MET A 110 0.10 14.16 -11.18
CA MET A 110 0.10 14.31 -12.64
C MET A 110 -0.35 15.71 -13.06
N GLY A 111 -1.42 16.24 -12.46
CA GLY A 111 -1.88 17.61 -12.71
C GLY A 111 -0.83 18.67 -12.35
N THR A 112 -0.19 18.54 -11.19
CA THR A 112 0.91 19.43 -10.76
C THR A 112 2.06 19.40 -11.77
N LEU A 113 2.48 18.22 -12.23
CA LEU A 113 3.57 18.07 -13.20
C LEU A 113 3.20 18.64 -14.59
N SER A 114 1.96 18.47 -15.02
CA SER A 114 1.44 18.99 -16.30
C SER A 114 1.22 20.51 -16.31
N GLN A 115 1.25 21.17 -15.14
CA GLN A 115 0.99 22.61 -15.01
C GLN A 115 2.19 23.40 -14.46
N LYS A 116 3.43 22.96 -14.72
CA LYS A 116 4.68 23.62 -14.25
C LYS A 116 4.83 23.67 -12.72
N GLY A 117 4.33 22.67 -12.00
CA GLY A 117 4.57 22.52 -10.56
C GLY A 117 3.57 23.26 -9.66
N VAL A 118 2.38 23.61 -10.14
CA VAL A 118 1.35 24.25 -9.30
C VAL A 118 0.92 23.31 -8.17
N LEU A 119 0.87 23.82 -6.95
CA LEU A 119 0.50 23.05 -5.76
C LEU A 119 -0.96 22.57 -5.80
N GLU A 120 -1.83 23.34 -6.47
CA GLU A 120 -3.26 23.10 -6.66
C GLU A 120 -3.56 23.08 -8.17
N PRO A 121 -3.50 21.91 -8.83
CA PRO A 121 -3.82 21.81 -10.24
C PRO A 121 -5.32 22.02 -10.50
N GLY A 122 -5.66 22.55 -11.68
CA GLY A 122 -7.05 22.80 -12.05
C GLY A 122 -7.87 21.51 -12.11
N LYS A 123 -9.10 21.52 -11.55
CA LYS A 123 -9.95 20.32 -11.42
C LYS A 123 -10.12 19.52 -12.71
N TRP A 124 -10.27 20.18 -13.85
CA TRP A 124 -10.42 19.54 -15.18
C TRP A 124 -9.16 18.82 -15.70
N VAL A 125 -8.00 19.02 -15.08
CA VAL A 125 -6.75 18.34 -15.42
C VAL A 125 -6.50 17.13 -14.51
N VAL A 126 -7.21 17.05 -13.38
CA VAL A 126 -7.09 16.00 -12.36
C VAL A 126 -8.20 14.94 -12.51
N ILE A 127 -9.38 15.34 -13.02
CA ILE A 127 -10.50 14.46 -13.41
C ILE A 127 -10.21 13.81 -14.75
#